data_AF-A0A7L7KWV6-F1
#
_entry.id   AF-A0A7L7KWV6-F1
#
_cell.length_a   1.000
_cell.length_b   1.000
_cell.length_c   1.000
_cell.angle_alpha   90.00
_cell.angle_beta   90.00
_cell.angle_gamma   90.00
#
_symmetry.space_group_name_H-M   'P 1'
#
loop_
_entity.id
_entity.type
_entity.pdbx_description
1 polymer ?
#
loop_
_entity_poly.entity_id
_entity_poly.type
_entity_poly.pdbx_seq_one_letter_code
_entity_poly.pdbx_strand_id
1 'polypeptide(L)'
;MKKSIKYAGIAAATLLAVAPVAAPVVSQADTASTTTDVVDKETLDNQVTAFGDQFADRDSVNISQSSNTDLALGEKNAQTLKDFQSKNAHGGIINTDNSSKMADLVLQRNAYVYVVAQDAKGNTYDGSALGKNASDLNSALSLNNYLPVTFTVYLSYKDNTASQTGYKQAATFKVNTADKNEITSLNATFTTPVSVAKNSPVDATQLVNGANLSLTDQNGDSVATQDVKLGTTYYKTFTAAMNGNATTGVVGKPDIENNEFKTAGTYYQRVTYTAQKGSALDSLINAYQENPSSYTIYVNGKNASEGSDFTTKTGSNTITFVRAINVSDSEAEWTTTENKGVVTTKADTPYYTLVNDNGDKITNRALAKNTAWITDQKRVDQNGNTQYRVATGEWIDANDVTFSDKATTDEGEYTDVQALNGKVTLDGPSSFIYMLYNDNGESVSNRALAGDSAWYTDKKATNAAGVTVYHVATGEWVQAGSGVNYVAY
;
A
#
# COMPACT_ATOMS: atom_id res chain seq x y z
N MET A 1 -56.42 -31.65 3.68
CA MET A 1 -57.62 -32.32 3.11
C MET A 1 -58.43 -31.26 2.37
N LYS A 2 -58.45 -31.22 1.03
CA LYS A 2 -59.63 -31.53 0.16
C LYS A 2 -60.93 -30.91 0.70
N LYS A 3 -61.67 -29.95 0.09
CA LYS A 3 -62.18 -29.71 -1.29
C LYS A 3 -62.94 -28.34 -1.27
N SER A 4 -62.75 -27.37 -2.18
CA SER A 4 -63.48 -27.04 -3.44
C SER A 4 -65.01 -26.88 -3.39
N ILE A 5 -65.55 -25.79 -4.00
CA ILE A 5 -66.76 -25.62 -4.89
C ILE A 5 -67.05 -24.09 -4.99
N LYS A 6 -66.86 -23.40 -6.14
CA LYS A 6 -67.70 -23.21 -7.36
C LYS A 6 -69.03 -22.47 -7.16
N TYR A 7 -69.28 -21.41 -7.96
CA TYR A 7 -70.51 -20.94 -8.66
C TYR A 7 -70.28 -19.44 -9.01
N ALA A 8 -70.14 -18.96 -10.25
CA ALA A 8 -70.95 -19.01 -11.48
C ALA A 8 -72.14 -18.02 -11.51
N GLY A 9 -72.26 -17.25 -12.62
CA GLY A 9 -73.47 -16.48 -12.99
C GLY A 9 -73.20 -14.98 -13.24
N ILE A 10 -72.82 -14.47 -14.42
CA ILE A 10 -73.48 -14.38 -15.76
C ILE A 10 -74.21 -13.04 -15.99
N ALA A 11 -73.72 -12.31 -17.01
CA ALA A 11 -74.39 -11.46 -18.02
C ALA A 11 -75.27 -10.26 -17.57
N ALA A 12 -75.57 -9.23 -18.37
CA ALA A 12 -75.46 -8.99 -19.82
C ALA A 12 -75.46 -7.44 -20.02
N ALA A 13 -74.69 -6.85 -20.97
CA ALA A 13 -75.09 -6.54 -22.36
C ALA A 13 -76.18 -5.44 -22.44
N THR A 14 -76.14 -4.36 -23.22
CA THR A 14 -75.76 -4.06 -24.61
C THR A 14 -75.95 -2.53 -24.79
N LEU A 15 -75.29 -1.80 -25.71
CA LEU A 15 -75.71 -1.48 -27.09
C LEU A 15 -74.58 -0.59 -27.69
N LEU A 16 -73.80 -0.92 -28.72
CA LEU A 16 -74.03 -1.07 -30.18
C LEU A 16 -74.55 0.16 -30.94
N ALA A 17 -73.66 0.81 -31.71
CA ALA A 17 -73.86 1.32 -33.09
C ALA A 17 -72.48 1.66 -33.74
N VAL A 18 -71.87 0.79 -34.56
CA VAL A 18 -71.92 0.68 -36.07
C VAL A 18 -71.08 1.79 -36.78
N ALA A 19 -69.79 1.55 -37.13
CA ALA A 19 -69.19 1.11 -38.43
C ALA A 19 -68.86 2.26 -39.43
N PRO A 20 -68.11 2.13 -40.56
CA PRO A 20 -67.20 1.07 -41.08
C PRO A 20 -65.83 1.54 -41.73
N VAL A 21 -64.85 0.61 -41.78
CA VAL A 21 -64.00 0.11 -42.92
C VAL A 21 -63.03 1.01 -43.73
N ALA A 22 -61.73 0.63 -43.72
CA ALA A 22 -60.87 0.21 -44.87
C ALA A 22 -59.36 0.33 -44.46
N ALA A 23 -58.54 -0.72 -44.30
CA ALA A 23 -57.86 -1.61 -45.26
C ALA A 23 -56.36 -1.68 -44.82
N PRO A 24 -55.45 -2.53 -45.38
CA PRO A 24 -55.50 -3.89 -45.92
C PRO A 24 -54.61 -4.88 -45.12
N VAL A 25 -54.65 -6.16 -45.50
CA VAL A 25 -53.82 -7.25 -44.98
C VAL A 25 -52.47 -7.30 -45.71
N VAL A 26 -51.34 -7.37 -45.00
CA VAL A 26 -50.05 -7.81 -45.56
C VAL A 26 -49.34 -8.75 -44.55
N SER A 27 -48.83 -9.82 -45.12
CA SER A 27 -48.18 -11.03 -44.58
C SER A 27 -47.19 -10.86 -43.42
N GLN A 28 -47.26 -11.80 -42.47
CA GLN A 28 -46.17 -12.14 -41.55
C GLN A 28 -44.92 -12.54 -42.35
N ALA A 29 -43.83 -11.82 -42.13
CA ALA A 29 -42.48 -12.34 -42.26
C ALA A 29 -41.94 -12.51 -40.84
N ASP A 30 -41.52 -13.74 -40.50
CA ASP A 30 -40.69 -13.99 -39.33
C ASP A 30 -39.40 -13.19 -39.46
N THR A 31 -39.31 -12.06 -38.76
CA THR A 31 -38.01 -11.46 -38.44
C THR A 31 -37.44 -12.22 -37.24
N ALA A 32 -36.66 -13.24 -37.56
CA ALA A 32 -35.65 -13.76 -36.65
C ALA A 32 -34.77 -12.57 -36.19
N SER A 33 -34.88 -12.22 -34.91
CA SER A 33 -34.04 -11.21 -34.28
C SER A 33 -32.63 -11.81 -34.09
N THR A 34 -31.73 -11.59 -35.04
CA THR A 34 -30.30 -11.79 -34.82
C THR A 34 -29.75 -10.59 -34.06
N THR A 35 -29.81 -10.63 -32.73
CA THR A 35 -28.99 -9.75 -31.89
C THR A 35 -27.55 -10.28 -31.93
N THR A 36 -26.80 -9.88 -32.95
CA THR A 36 -25.34 -9.90 -32.84
C THR A 36 -24.94 -8.86 -31.80
N ASP A 37 -24.52 -9.32 -30.62
CA ASP A 37 -23.80 -8.52 -29.62
C ASP A 37 -22.51 -7.99 -30.24
N VAL A 38 -22.60 -6.87 -30.95
CA VAL A 38 -21.42 -6.11 -31.37
C VAL A 38 -20.99 -5.27 -30.17
N VAL A 39 -20.14 -5.83 -29.32
CA VAL A 39 -19.37 -5.04 -28.35
C VAL A 39 -18.70 -3.89 -29.11
N ASP A 40 -18.83 -2.67 -28.59
CA ASP A 40 -18.25 -1.48 -29.20
C ASP A 40 -16.74 -1.63 -29.39
N LYS A 41 -16.23 -1.17 -30.53
CA LYS A 41 -14.81 -1.26 -30.90
C LYS A 41 -13.91 -0.65 -29.83
N GLU A 42 -14.33 0.45 -29.22
CA GLU A 42 -13.60 1.12 -28.13
C GLU A 42 -13.46 0.21 -26.91
N THR A 43 -14.52 -0.52 -26.54
CA THR A 43 -14.46 -1.48 -25.42
C THR A 43 -13.48 -2.62 -25.73
N LEU A 44 -13.53 -3.17 -26.95
CA LEU A 44 -12.61 -4.24 -27.36
C LEU A 44 -11.15 -3.77 -27.38
N ASP A 45 -10.88 -2.58 -27.93
CA ASP A 45 -9.54 -2.00 -27.96
C ASP A 45 -9.01 -1.75 -26.52
N ASN A 46 -9.86 -1.27 -25.60
CA ASN A 46 -9.50 -1.09 -24.19
C ASN A 46 -9.17 -2.42 -23.49
N GLN A 47 -9.88 -3.50 -23.77
CA GLN A 47 -9.57 -4.82 -23.20
C GLN A 47 -8.26 -5.40 -23.74
N VAL A 48 -7.95 -5.18 -25.02
CA VAL A 48 -6.68 -5.59 -25.63
C VAL A 48 -5.51 -4.82 -25.02
N THR A 49 -5.67 -3.50 -24.83
CA THR A 49 -4.69 -2.66 -24.13
C THR A 49 -4.50 -3.13 -22.69
N ALA A 50 -5.58 -3.34 -21.93
CA ALA A 50 -5.53 -3.83 -20.56
C ALA A 50 -4.84 -5.21 -20.44
N PHE A 51 -5.02 -6.10 -21.43
CA PHE A 51 -4.29 -7.36 -21.49
C PHE A 51 -2.78 -7.16 -21.70
N GLY A 52 -2.36 -6.18 -22.51
CA GLY A 52 -0.96 -5.87 -22.72
C GLY A 52 -0.31 -5.23 -21.49
N ASP A 53 -1.00 -4.28 -20.86
CA ASP A 53 -0.50 -3.45 -19.76
C ASP A 53 -0.25 -4.22 -18.45
N GLN A 54 -0.75 -5.45 -18.34
CA GLN A 54 -0.52 -6.29 -17.16
C GLN A 54 0.92 -6.85 -17.09
N PHE A 55 1.68 -6.77 -18.19
CA PHE A 55 3.03 -7.32 -18.27
C PHE A 55 4.08 -6.22 -18.10
N ALA A 56 5.00 -6.43 -17.17
CA ALA A 56 6.08 -5.50 -16.87
C ALA A 56 7.41 -6.24 -16.71
N ASP A 57 8.52 -5.52 -16.84
CA ASP A 57 9.86 -6.05 -16.58
C ASP A 57 10.01 -6.51 -15.12
N ARG A 58 10.74 -7.60 -14.90
CA ARG A 58 10.93 -8.23 -13.58
C ARG A 58 12.34 -8.76 -13.40
N ASP A 59 12.75 -8.93 -12.16
CA ASP A 59 14.02 -9.57 -11.83
C ASP A 59 13.87 -11.08 -11.64
N SER A 60 14.91 -11.84 -12.02
CA SER A 60 14.90 -13.30 -11.94
C SER A 60 14.68 -13.87 -10.53
N VAL A 61 14.98 -13.11 -9.47
CA VAL A 61 14.71 -13.48 -8.07
C VAL A 61 13.23 -13.41 -7.68
N ASN A 62 12.43 -12.65 -8.42
CA ASN A 62 11.00 -12.47 -8.17
C ASN A 62 10.13 -13.52 -8.89
N ILE A 63 10.74 -14.58 -9.42
CA ILE A 63 10.09 -15.59 -10.26
C ILE A 63 10.14 -16.96 -9.59
N SER A 64 8.96 -17.54 -9.34
CA SER A 64 8.84 -18.93 -8.88
C SER A 64 9.05 -19.91 -10.05
N GLN A 65 10.24 -20.50 -10.16
CA GLN A 65 10.61 -21.40 -11.27
C GLN A 65 9.73 -22.66 -11.40
N SER A 66 9.16 -23.14 -10.30
CA SER A 66 8.24 -24.28 -10.28
C SER A 66 6.91 -24.01 -10.98
N SER A 67 6.63 -22.75 -11.32
CA SER A 67 5.34 -22.30 -11.88
C SER A 67 5.39 -22.06 -13.39
N ASN A 68 6.52 -22.37 -14.05
CA ASN A 68 6.76 -22.02 -15.46
C ASN A 68 6.49 -23.17 -16.45
N THR A 69 5.90 -24.28 -16.00
CA THR A 69 5.66 -25.48 -16.82
C THR A 69 4.55 -25.30 -17.84
N ASP A 70 3.64 -24.35 -17.62
CA ASP A 70 2.41 -24.19 -18.39
C ASP A 70 2.44 -23.05 -19.41
N LEU A 71 3.62 -22.48 -19.66
CA LEU A 71 3.81 -21.45 -20.68
C LEU A 71 3.39 -21.98 -22.05
N ALA A 72 2.48 -21.26 -22.72
CA ALA A 72 2.08 -21.49 -24.10
C ALA A 72 3.21 -21.10 -25.07
N LEU A 73 4.36 -21.79 -25.02
CA LEU A 73 5.54 -21.43 -25.80
C LEU A 73 5.33 -21.74 -27.29
N GLY A 74 5.32 -20.70 -28.12
CA GLY A 74 5.13 -20.77 -29.56
C GLY A 74 3.69 -21.01 -30.02
N GLU A 75 3.39 -20.61 -31.26
CA GLU A 75 2.04 -20.61 -31.83
C GLU A 75 1.36 -21.99 -31.82
N LYS A 76 2.12 -23.08 -32.02
CA LYS A 76 1.58 -24.45 -31.99
C LYS A 76 1.02 -24.86 -30.62
N ASN A 77 1.46 -24.19 -29.57
CA ASN A 77 1.06 -24.44 -28.18
C ASN A 77 0.14 -23.34 -27.65
N ALA A 78 -0.44 -22.52 -28.53
CA ALA A 78 -1.37 -21.46 -28.14
C ALA A 78 -2.53 -22.01 -27.31
N GLN A 79 -2.86 -21.30 -26.24
CA GLN A 79 -3.92 -21.66 -25.30
C GLN A 79 -5.07 -20.67 -25.40
N THR A 80 -6.26 -21.06 -24.95
CA THR A 80 -7.32 -20.08 -24.75
C THR A 80 -6.87 -19.05 -23.70
N LEU A 81 -7.29 -17.79 -23.84
CA LEU A 81 -6.96 -16.74 -22.88
C LEU A 81 -7.35 -17.14 -21.45
N LYS A 82 -8.48 -17.82 -21.30
CA LYS A 82 -8.96 -18.37 -20.03
C LYS A 82 -7.98 -19.37 -19.41
N ASP A 83 -7.52 -20.34 -20.19
CA ASP A 83 -6.57 -21.35 -19.70
C ASP A 83 -5.24 -20.71 -19.38
N PHE A 84 -4.77 -19.81 -20.25
CA PHE A 84 -3.54 -19.05 -20.05
C PHE A 84 -3.57 -18.28 -18.72
N GLN A 85 -4.66 -17.55 -18.44
CA GLN A 85 -4.80 -16.79 -17.20
C GLN A 85 -4.86 -17.71 -15.98
N SER A 86 -5.65 -18.77 -16.03
CA SER A 86 -5.80 -19.70 -14.89
C SER A 86 -4.50 -20.41 -14.52
N LYS A 87 -3.71 -20.81 -15.51
CA LYS A 87 -2.44 -21.51 -15.29
C LYS A 87 -1.29 -20.60 -14.87
N ASN A 88 -1.37 -19.30 -15.17
CA ASN A 88 -0.32 -18.31 -14.87
C ASN A 88 -0.72 -17.35 -13.73
N ALA A 89 -1.65 -17.75 -12.86
CA ALA A 89 -2.14 -16.92 -11.75
C ALA A 89 -1.23 -16.92 -10.49
N HIS A 90 -0.08 -17.61 -10.49
CA HIS A 90 0.66 -17.97 -9.25
C HIS A 90 2.12 -17.51 -9.21
N GLY A 91 2.40 -16.24 -9.54
CA GLY A 91 3.73 -15.65 -9.29
C GLY A 91 4.90 -16.29 -10.07
N GLY A 92 4.60 -16.96 -11.19
CA GLY A 92 5.58 -17.42 -12.17
C GLY A 92 6.15 -16.27 -13.01
N ILE A 93 6.79 -16.59 -14.14
CA ILE A 93 7.30 -15.59 -15.10
C ILE A 93 6.17 -14.64 -15.54
N ILE A 94 5.02 -15.23 -15.84
CA ILE A 94 3.83 -14.51 -16.29
C ILE A 94 2.89 -14.41 -15.11
N ASN A 95 2.48 -13.18 -14.79
CA ASN A 95 1.42 -12.89 -13.84
C ASN A 95 0.28 -12.22 -14.61
N THR A 96 -0.88 -12.87 -14.69
CA THR A 96 -2.02 -12.37 -15.45
C THR A 96 -3.14 -11.93 -14.52
N ASP A 97 -3.75 -10.79 -14.81
CA ASP A 97 -5.00 -10.38 -14.20
C ASP A 97 -6.13 -11.28 -14.74
N ASN A 98 -6.84 -11.98 -13.83
CA ASN A 98 -8.04 -12.77 -14.14
C ASN A 98 -9.32 -12.06 -13.67
N SER A 99 -9.28 -10.73 -13.56
CA SER A 99 -10.44 -9.90 -13.23
C SER A 99 -11.39 -9.75 -14.42
N SER A 100 -12.57 -9.20 -14.15
CA SER A 100 -13.61 -8.93 -15.14
C SER A 100 -13.20 -7.91 -16.22
N LYS A 101 -12.02 -7.28 -16.13
CA LYS A 101 -11.54 -6.27 -17.10
C LYS A 101 -11.39 -6.81 -18.52
N MET A 102 -11.28 -8.12 -18.71
CA MET A 102 -11.10 -8.77 -20.02
C MET A 102 -12.22 -9.78 -20.32
N ALA A 103 -13.39 -9.60 -19.71
CA ALA A 103 -14.48 -10.57 -19.75
C ALA A 103 -14.93 -10.91 -21.18
N ASP A 104 -14.98 -9.95 -22.11
CA ASP A 104 -15.44 -10.24 -23.48
C ASP A 104 -14.38 -11.00 -24.27
N LEU A 105 -13.10 -10.63 -24.13
CA LEU A 105 -11.99 -11.40 -24.69
C LEU A 105 -12.06 -12.88 -24.27
N VAL A 106 -12.34 -13.12 -22.99
CA VAL A 106 -12.41 -14.47 -22.39
C VAL A 106 -13.66 -15.23 -22.79
N LEU A 107 -14.84 -14.60 -22.74
CA LEU A 107 -16.14 -15.30 -22.83
C LEU A 107 -16.74 -15.27 -24.24
N GLN A 108 -16.42 -14.28 -25.07
CA GLN A 108 -17.16 -13.98 -26.29
C GLN A 108 -16.28 -13.89 -27.55
N ARG A 109 -14.98 -13.56 -27.41
CA ARG A 109 -14.11 -13.27 -28.56
C ARG A 109 -13.16 -14.39 -28.97
N ASN A 110 -13.30 -15.59 -28.39
CA ASN A 110 -12.48 -16.75 -28.78
C ASN A 110 -10.98 -16.42 -28.79
N ALA A 111 -10.50 -15.77 -27.72
CA ALA A 111 -9.15 -15.26 -27.65
C ALA A 111 -8.12 -16.38 -27.36
N TYR A 112 -7.01 -16.36 -28.09
CA TYR A 112 -5.88 -17.28 -27.95
C TYR A 112 -4.58 -16.53 -27.70
N VAL A 113 -3.73 -17.12 -26.86
CA VAL A 113 -2.45 -16.54 -26.44
C VAL A 113 -1.33 -17.56 -26.62
N TYR A 114 -0.20 -17.10 -27.13
CA TYR A 114 1.08 -17.80 -27.01
C TYR A 114 2.19 -16.82 -26.65
N VAL A 115 3.33 -17.36 -26.24
CA VAL A 115 4.49 -16.61 -25.78
C VAL A 115 5.73 -17.11 -26.49
N VAL A 116 6.65 -16.20 -26.82
CA VAL A 116 8.00 -16.54 -27.26
C VAL A 116 8.98 -15.87 -26.31
N ALA A 117 10.02 -16.60 -25.89
CA ALA A 117 11.10 -16.03 -25.11
C ALA A 117 12.41 -16.07 -25.90
N GLN A 118 13.24 -15.05 -25.77
CA GLN A 118 14.59 -15.00 -26.34
C GLN A 118 15.60 -14.57 -25.28
N ASP A 119 16.67 -15.35 -25.10
CA ASP A 119 17.74 -15.02 -24.16
C ASP A 119 18.73 -14.00 -24.72
N ALA A 120 19.64 -13.52 -23.86
CA ALA A 120 20.67 -12.55 -24.24
C ALA A 120 21.69 -13.08 -25.26
N LYS A 121 21.74 -14.41 -25.49
CA LYS A 121 22.60 -15.04 -26.49
C LYS A 121 21.89 -15.25 -27.83
N GLY A 122 20.61 -14.88 -27.92
CA GLY A 122 19.79 -15.03 -29.11
C GLY A 122 19.11 -16.40 -29.25
N ASN A 123 19.19 -17.29 -28.26
CA ASN A 123 18.43 -18.54 -28.32
C ASN A 123 16.95 -18.25 -28.07
N THR A 124 16.09 -18.90 -28.85
CA THR A 124 14.64 -18.71 -28.82
C THR A 124 13.95 -19.93 -28.23
N TYR A 125 13.08 -19.71 -27.26
CA TYR A 125 12.23 -20.70 -26.59
C TYR A 125 10.79 -20.52 -27.05
N ASP A 126 10.35 -21.44 -27.89
CA ASP A 126 9.05 -21.42 -28.58
C ASP A 126 8.42 -22.83 -28.66
N GLY A 127 8.96 -23.79 -27.90
CA GLY A 127 8.50 -25.18 -27.90
C GLY A 127 8.63 -25.92 -29.24
N SER A 128 9.31 -25.35 -30.25
CA SER A 128 9.33 -25.92 -31.61
C SER A 128 10.24 -27.13 -31.78
N ALA A 129 11.23 -27.30 -30.91
CA ALA A 129 12.25 -28.34 -31.00
C ALA A 129 12.82 -28.69 -29.61
N LEU A 130 13.62 -29.77 -29.56
CA LEU A 130 14.45 -30.11 -28.40
C LEU A 130 15.37 -28.91 -28.06
N GLY A 131 15.50 -28.58 -26.78
CA GLY A 131 16.29 -27.44 -26.32
C GLY A 131 15.54 -26.10 -26.28
N LYS A 132 14.26 -26.06 -26.68
CA LYS A 132 13.44 -24.83 -26.76
C LYS A 132 12.17 -24.86 -25.89
N ASN A 133 12.10 -25.79 -24.93
CA ASN A 133 10.93 -25.97 -24.07
C ASN A 133 11.05 -25.17 -22.75
N ALA A 134 10.02 -25.25 -21.91
CA ALA A 134 9.95 -24.56 -20.63
C ALA A 134 11.07 -24.97 -19.64
N SER A 135 11.53 -26.22 -19.68
CA SER A 135 12.63 -26.69 -18.82
C SER A 135 13.96 -26.05 -19.22
N ASP A 136 14.22 -25.94 -20.53
CA ASP A 136 15.42 -25.28 -21.05
C ASP A 136 15.39 -23.78 -20.76
N LEU A 137 14.22 -23.16 -20.89
CA LEU A 137 13.98 -21.76 -20.51
C LEU A 137 14.23 -21.54 -19.01
N ASN A 138 13.72 -22.42 -18.14
CA ASN A 138 13.98 -22.36 -16.69
C ASN A 138 15.48 -22.45 -16.39
N SER A 139 16.20 -23.32 -17.11
CA SER A 139 17.65 -23.43 -16.98
C SER A 139 18.34 -22.13 -17.40
N ALA A 140 17.93 -21.51 -18.51
CA ALA A 140 18.46 -20.23 -18.96
C ALA A 140 18.19 -19.09 -17.95
N LEU A 141 16.98 -19.02 -17.41
CA LEU A 141 16.60 -18.04 -16.38
C LEU A 141 17.37 -18.20 -15.06
N SER A 142 17.93 -19.39 -14.80
CA SER A 142 18.79 -19.64 -13.64
C SER A 142 20.24 -19.15 -13.82
N LEU A 143 20.64 -18.81 -15.05
CA LEU A 143 22.02 -18.50 -15.42
C LEU A 143 22.16 -17.04 -15.89
N ASN A 144 22.93 -16.23 -15.15
CA ASN A 144 23.09 -14.79 -15.42
C ASN A 144 23.54 -14.46 -16.85
N ASN A 145 24.37 -15.31 -17.48
CA ASN A 145 24.85 -15.08 -18.84
C ASN A 145 23.81 -15.34 -19.95
N TYR A 146 22.62 -15.82 -19.59
CA TYR A 146 21.46 -15.94 -20.50
C TYR A 146 20.42 -14.84 -20.25
N LEU A 147 20.59 -14.03 -19.20
CA LEU A 147 19.74 -12.87 -18.91
C LEU A 147 20.29 -11.60 -19.59
N PRO A 148 19.44 -10.62 -19.95
CA PRO A 148 17.99 -10.64 -19.82
C PRO A 148 17.34 -11.61 -20.82
N VAL A 149 16.24 -12.24 -20.40
CA VAL A 149 15.35 -12.99 -21.30
C VAL A 149 14.17 -12.09 -21.65
N THR A 150 13.97 -11.82 -22.94
CA THR A 150 12.86 -11.03 -23.45
C THR A 150 11.69 -11.95 -23.77
N PHE A 151 10.51 -11.63 -23.23
CA PHE A 151 9.26 -12.32 -23.50
C PHE A 151 8.38 -11.47 -24.39
N THR A 152 7.85 -12.09 -25.45
CA THR A 152 6.88 -11.47 -26.34
C THR A 152 5.57 -12.26 -26.27
N VAL A 153 4.49 -11.58 -25.89
CA VAL A 153 3.15 -12.16 -25.76
C VAL A 153 2.35 -11.83 -27.01
N TYR A 154 1.75 -12.85 -27.61
CA TYR A 154 0.93 -12.73 -28.81
C TYR A 154 -0.52 -13.07 -28.51
N LEU A 155 -1.45 -12.28 -29.06
CA LEU A 155 -2.89 -12.43 -28.88
C LEU A 155 -3.59 -12.50 -30.25
N SER A 156 -4.52 -13.44 -30.40
CA SER A 156 -5.48 -13.52 -31.50
C SER A 156 -6.90 -13.55 -30.93
N TYR A 157 -7.84 -12.83 -31.54
CA TYR A 157 -9.25 -12.77 -31.09
C TYR A 157 -10.18 -12.50 -32.27
N LYS A 158 -11.49 -12.67 -32.09
CA LYS A 158 -12.50 -12.23 -33.06
C LYS A 158 -12.69 -10.72 -32.96
N ASP A 159 -12.46 -9.99 -34.04
CA ASP A 159 -12.66 -8.54 -34.08
C ASP A 159 -14.16 -8.13 -34.02
N ASN A 160 -14.43 -6.85 -34.16
CA ASN A 160 -15.79 -6.31 -34.17
C ASN A 160 -16.64 -6.80 -35.36
N THR A 161 -16.03 -7.39 -36.39
CA THR A 161 -16.71 -8.05 -37.52
C THR A 161 -16.90 -9.56 -37.31
N ALA A 162 -16.55 -10.08 -36.13
CA ALA A 162 -16.50 -11.50 -35.79
C ALA A 162 -15.46 -12.32 -36.57
N SER A 163 -14.56 -11.67 -37.30
CA SER A 163 -13.46 -12.31 -38.02
C SER A 163 -12.29 -12.56 -37.07
N GLN A 164 -11.68 -13.75 -37.12
CA GLN A 164 -10.51 -14.05 -36.31
C GLN A 164 -9.30 -13.24 -36.82
N THR A 165 -8.64 -12.50 -35.94
CA THR A 165 -7.40 -11.81 -36.27
C THR A 165 -6.25 -12.80 -36.41
N GLY A 166 -5.22 -12.45 -37.20
CA GLY A 166 -3.90 -13.04 -37.00
C GLY A 166 -3.38 -12.76 -35.59
N TYR A 167 -2.37 -13.51 -35.15
CA TYR A 167 -1.69 -13.22 -33.89
C TYR A 167 -0.94 -11.90 -33.98
N LYS A 168 -1.25 -10.99 -33.07
CA LYS A 168 -0.58 -9.69 -32.94
C LYS A 168 0.20 -9.66 -31.65
N GLN A 169 1.34 -8.97 -31.65
CA GLN A 169 2.09 -8.70 -30.42
C GLN A 169 1.22 -7.84 -29.49
N ALA A 170 0.91 -8.37 -28.31
CA ALA A 170 0.14 -7.68 -27.29
C ALA A 170 1.05 -7.00 -26.25
N ALA A 171 2.21 -7.61 -25.94
CA ALA A 171 3.18 -7.04 -25.00
C ALA A 171 4.59 -7.58 -25.23
N THR A 172 5.56 -6.84 -24.72
CA THR A 172 6.94 -7.27 -24.56
C THR A 172 7.44 -6.85 -23.19
N PHE A 173 8.07 -7.77 -22.47
CA PHE A 173 8.70 -7.49 -21.18
C PHE A 173 9.96 -8.34 -21.02
N LYS A 174 10.80 -8.00 -20.05
CA LYS A 174 12.07 -8.67 -19.78
C LYS A 174 12.08 -9.29 -18.39
N VAL A 175 12.75 -10.43 -18.31
CA VAL A 175 13.31 -10.92 -17.06
C VAL A 175 14.79 -10.56 -17.05
N ASN A 176 15.18 -9.66 -16.16
CA ASN A 176 16.54 -9.20 -16.04
C ASN A 176 17.36 -10.10 -15.11
N THR A 177 18.69 -9.98 -15.19
CA THR A 177 19.54 -10.36 -14.05
C THR A 177 18.98 -9.66 -12.84
N ALA A 178 18.59 -10.42 -11.81
CA ALA A 178 18.43 -9.82 -10.51
C ALA A 178 19.69 -9.02 -10.20
N ASP A 179 19.54 -7.79 -9.71
CA ASP A 179 20.63 -7.03 -9.12
C ASP A 179 21.13 -7.79 -7.88
N LYS A 180 21.87 -8.86 -8.14
CA LYS A 180 22.74 -9.56 -7.21
C LYS A 180 24.08 -8.85 -7.27
N ASN A 181 24.10 -7.60 -6.85
CA ASN A 181 25.29 -7.20 -6.13
C ASN A 181 25.28 -8.10 -4.90
N GLU A 182 26.03 -9.20 -4.96
CA GLU A 182 26.32 -9.99 -3.76
C GLU A 182 26.72 -8.97 -2.70
N ILE A 183 25.92 -8.90 -1.64
CA ILE A 183 26.23 -7.97 -0.56
C ILE A 183 27.45 -8.57 0.13
N THR A 184 28.60 -7.94 -0.10
CA THR A 184 29.85 -8.29 0.58
C THR A 184 30.09 -7.38 1.78
N SER A 185 29.38 -6.25 1.83
CA SER A 185 29.36 -5.40 2.99
C SER A 185 28.00 -4.78 3.27
N LEU A 186 27.64 -4.67 4.55
CA LEU A 186 26.48 -3.93 5.03
C LEU A 186 26.91 -2.82 5.97
N ASN A 187 26.22 -1.68 5.93
CA ASN A 187 26.31 -0.65 6.95
C ASN A 187 24.93 -0.37 7.54
N ALA A 188 24.73 -0.76 8.80
CA ALA A 188 23.55 -0.39 9.55
C ALA A 188 23.79 0.95 10.23
N THR A 189 22.93 1.93 9.94
CA THR A 189 22.93 3.23 10.59
C THR A 189 21.68 3.40 11.43
N PHE A 190 21.85 3.95 12.63
CA PHE A 190 20.77 4.23 13.57
C PHE A 190 21.26 5.14 14.69
N THR A 191 20.35 5.93 15.25
CA THR A 191 20.65 6.80 16.40
C THR A 191 21.05 5.95 17.61
N THR A 192 22.27 6.17 18.10
CA THR A 192 22.79 5.57 19.34
C THR A 192 23.91 6.45 19.93
N PRO A 193 23.87 6.80 21.23
CA PRO A 193 22.75 6.58 22.13
C PRO A 193 21.52 7.43 21.78
N VAL A 194 20.33 6.96 22.13
CA VAL A 194 19.11 7.78 22.21
C VAL A 194 19.05 8.37 23.61
N SER A 195 18.84 9.67 23.75
CA SER A 195 18.68 10.32 25.06
C SER A 195 17.21 10.57 25.35
N VAL A 196 16.76 10.22 26.56
CA VAL A 196 15.39 10.47 27.04
C VAL A 196 15.42 10.97 28.48
N ALA A 197 14.37 11.66 28.90
CA ALA A 197 14.25 12.12 30.27
C ALA A 197 13.72 11.02 31.20
N LYS A 198 13.88 11.23 32.50
CA LYS A 198 13.17 10.44 33.51
C LYS A 198 11.66 10.64 33.35
N ASN A 199 10.89 9.59 33.62
CA ASN A 199 9.45 9.48 33.41
C ASN A 199 8.99 9.58 31.94
N SER A 200 9.90 9.65 30.96
CA SER A 200 9.50 9.59 29.55
C SER A 200 8.89 8.22 29.20
N PRO A 201 7.84 8.17 28.35
CA PRO A 201 7.29 6.93 27.84
C PRO A 201 8.33 6.10 27.08
N VAL A 202 8.32 4.78 27.27
CA VAL A 202 9.23 3.87 26.55
C VAL A 202 8.87 3.77 25.06
N ASP A 203 7.59 3.96 24.71
CA ASP A 203 7.07 3.89 23.33
C ASP A 203 7.79 4.86 22.38
N ALA A 204 8.21 6.02 22.87
CA ALA A 204 8.95 7.01 22.07
C ALA A 204 10.25 6.42 21.50
N THR A 205 10.91 5.52 22.23
CA THR A 205 12.12 4.84 21.76
C THR A 205 11.81 3.60 20.91
N GLN A 206 10.56 3.30 20.60
CA GLN A 206 10.17 2.13 19.79
C GLN A 206 9.73 2.53 18.38
N LEU A 207 9.69 3.83 18.08
CA LEU A 207 9.33 4.36 16.77
C LEU A 207 10.48 4.22 15.77
N VAL A 208 10.26 3.42 14.73
CA VAL A 208 11.21 3.16 13.63
C VAL A 208 11.57 4.45 12.90
N ASN A 209 10.57 5.30 12.62
CA ASN A 209 10.74 6.55 11.89
C ASN A 209 11.58 7.60 12.65
N GLY A 210 11.60 7.56 13.98
CA GLY A 210 12.42 8.46 14.82
C GLY A 210 13.84 7.95 15.07
N ALA A 211 14.17 6.75 14.61
CA ALA A 211 15.42 6.07 14.96
C ALA A 211 16.54 6.20 13.91
N ASN A 212 16.29 6.92 12.80
CA ASN A 212 17.22 7.08 11.67
C ASN A 212 17.76 5.74 11.17
N LEU A 213 16.89 4.73 11.08
CA LEU A 213 17.27 3.39 10.66
C LEU A 213 17.53 3.38 9.16
N SER A 214 18.71 2.93 8.77
CA SER A 214 19.03 2.60 7.38
C SER A 214 20.00 1.42 7.32
N LEU A 215 19.87 0.64 6.27
CA LEU A 215 20.75 -0.47 5.95
C LEU A 215 21.18 -0.31 4.51
N THR A 216 22.49 -0.09 4.28
CA THR A 216 23.04 0.09 2.94
C THR A 216 24.08 -0.97 2.61
N ASP A 217 24.27 -1.25 1.33
CA ASP A 217 25.29 -2.17 0.82
C ASP A 217 26.67 -1.49 0.64
N GLN A 218 27.62 -2.21 0.03
CA GLN A 218 28.97 -1.71 -0.29
C GLN A 218 28.99 -0.51 -1.26
N ASN A 219 27.92 -0.28 -2.03
CA ASN A 219 27.81 0.83 -2.97
C ASN A 219 27.12 2.05 -2.35
N GLY A 220 26.58 1.90 -1.14
CA GLY A 220 25.75 2.91 -0.48
C GLY A 220 24.27 2.83 -0.85
N ASP A 221 23.86 1.79 -1.56
CA ASP A 221 22.47 1.58 -1.98
C ASP A 221 21.64 1.00 -0.83
N SER A 222 20.38 1.41 -0.72
CA SER A 222 19.48 0.89 0.32
C SER A 222 19.16 -0.58 0.10
N VAL A 223 19.31 -1.39 1.14
CA VAL A 223 19.06 -2.83 1.10
C VAL A 223 17.60 -3.11 1.41
N ALA A 224 16.92 -3.79 0.49
CA ALA A 224 15.53 -4.19 0.67
C ALA A 224 15.37 -5.18 1.84
N THR A 225 14.39 -4.91 2.71
CA THR A 225 14.03 -5.75 3.86
C THR A 225 12.54 -6.04 3.86
N GLN A 226 12.14 -7.17 4.45
CA GLN A 226 10.73 -7.48 4.67
C GLN A 226 10.15 -6.65 5.81
N ASP A 227 10.95 -6.40 6.84
CA ASP A 227 10.51 -5.69 8.04
C ASP A 227 11.70 -5.17 8.84
N VAL A 228 11.49 -4.11 9.60
CA VAL A 228 12.46 -3.52 10.53
C VAL A 228 11.76 -3.23 11.86
N LYS A 229 12.26 -3.82 12.96
CA LYS A 229 11.67 -3.67 14.29
C LYS A 229 12.66 -3.13 15.30
N LEU A 230 12.18 -2.20 16.13
CA LEU A 230 12.79 -1.85 17.40
C LEU A 230 12.19 -2.72 18.50
N GLY A 231 13.04 -3.30 19.34
CA GLY A 231 12.59 -4.17 20.43
C GLY A 231 11.81 -3.40 21.50
N THR A 232 10.73 -4.00 22.01
CA THR A 232 9.95 -3.47 23.14
C THR A 232 10.55 -3.83 24.50
N THR A 233 11.57 -4.70 24.51
CA THR A 233 12.29 -5.14 25.71
C THR A 233 13.59 -4.37 25.84
N TYR A 234 13.86 -3.89 27.06
CA TYR A 234 15.09 -3.19 27.40
C TYR A 234 15.98 -4.07 28.27
N TYR A 235 17.29 -3.85 28.18
CA TYR A 235 18.30 -4.64 28.89
C TYR A 235 19.27 -3.72 29.64
N LYS A 236 19.79 -4.20 30.77
CA LYS A 236 20.78 -3.49 31.59
C LYS A 236 22.20 -3.55 31.02
N THR A 237 22.47 -4.53 30.16
CA THR A 237 23.79 -4.70 29.53
C THR A 237 23.65 -4.94 28.04
N PHE A 238 24.65 -4.49 27.29
CA PHE A 238 24.73 -4.71 25.85
C PHE A 238 24.69 -6.20 25.51
N THR A 239 25.46 -7.03 26.23
CA THR A 239 25.52 -8.49 26.02
C THR A 239 24.16 -9.16 26.22
N ALA A 240 23.39 -8.75 27.24
CA ALA A 240 22.05 -9.30 27.46
C ALA A 240 21.11 -8.93 26.29
N ALA A 241 21.18 -7.69 25.81
CA ALA A 241 20.43 -7.26 24.64
C ALA A 241 20.83 -8.06 23.39
N MET A 242 22.12 -8.30 23.16
CA MET A 242 22.62 -9.03 21.99
C MET A 242 22.16 -10.50 21.98
N ASN A 243 22.16 -11.14 23.15
CA ASN A 243 21.67 -12.51 23.30
C ASN A 243 20.14 -12.62 23.16
N GLY A 244 19.41 -11.51 23.31
CA GLY A 244 17.95 -11.49 23.25
C GLY A 244 17.30 -12.34 24.34
N ASN A 245 18.01 -12.62 25.43
CA ASN A 245 17.51 -13.47 26.50
C ASN A 245 16.45 -12.74 27.33
N ALA A 246 15.20 -13.18 27.28
CA ALA A 246 14.08 -12.59 28.02
C ALA A 246 14.12 -12.82 29.56
N THR A 247 15.16 -13.45 30.10
CA THR A 247 15.24 -13.81 31.54
C THR A 247 16.38 -13.13 32.29
N THR A 248 17.55 -12.92 31.69
CA THR A 248 18.71 -12.34 32.38
C THR A 248 19.02 -10.93 31.88
N GLY A 249 19.20 -9.99 32.82
CA GLY A 249 19.55 -8.60 32.49
C GLY A 249 18.43 -7.80 31.81
N VAL A 250 17.20 -8.34 31.75
CA VAL A 250 16.01 -7.61 31.28
C VAL A 250 15.59 -6.57 32.31
N VAL A 251 15.18 -5.41 31.82
CA VAL A 251 14.72 -4.28 32.61
C VAL A 251 13.23 -4.46 32.89
N GLY A 252 12.84 -4.33 34.14
CA GLY A 252 11.45 -4.30 34.60
C GLY A 252 11.33 -3.36 35.79
N LYS A 253 10.39 -3.61 36.69
CA LYS A 253 10.31 -2.83 37.94
C LYS A 253 11.60 -2.97 38.76
N PRO A 254 12.12 -1.89 39.39
CA PRO A 254 11.52 -0.55 39.48
C PRO A 254 11.91 0.39 38.33
N ASP A 255 12.74 -0.03 37.38
CA ASP A 255 13.32 0.84 36.35
C ASP A 255 12.35 1.26 35.26
N ILE A 256 11.42 0.37 34.91
CA ILE A 256 10.32 0.67 34.01
C ILE A 256 9.01 0.28 34.71
N GLU A 257 8.12 1.25 34.85
CA GLU A 257 6.80 1.08 35.44
C GLU A 257 5.82 2.02 34.73
N ASN A 258 4.58 1.58 34.53
CA ASN A 258 3.54 2.32 33.81
C ASN A 258 3.96 2.77 32.40
N ASN A 259 4.79 1.97 31.73
CA ASN A 259 5.32 2.25 30.39
C ASN A 259 6.26 3.46 30.32
N GLU A 260 6.94 3.80 31.43
CA GLU A 260 7.85 4.95 31.54
C GLU A 260 9.19 4.54 32.15
N PHE A 261 10.26 5.25 31.77
CA PHE A 261 11.57 5.09 32.41
C PHE A 261 11.60 5.77 33.78
N LYS A 262 11.61 5.00 34.87
CA LYS A 262 11.60 5.51 36.24
C LYS A 262 12.99 5.69 36.85
N THR A 263 13.99 4.96 36.35
CA THR A 263 15.37 5.03 36.85
C THR A 263 16.30 5.55 35.77
N ALA A 264 17.14 6.53 36.11
CA ALA A 264 18.19 7.04 35.23
C ALA A 264 19.27 5.97 34.96
N GLY A 265 19.93 6.08 33.80
CA GLY A 265 21.01 5.17 33.43
C GLY A 265 20.96 4.76 31.96
N THR A 266 21.88 3.89 31.57
CA THR A 266 21.95 3.35 30.21
C THR A 266 21.24 2.01 30.13
N TYR A 267 20.30 1.93 29.19
CA TYR A 267 19.60 0.72 28.79
C TYR A 267 19.96 0.36 27.36
N TYR A 268 19.69 -0.87 26.96
CA TYR A 268 20.00 -1.37 25.64
C TYR A 268 18.74 -1.90 24.97
N GLN A 269 18.59 -1.60 23.69
CA GLN A 269 17.43 -1.96 22.88
C GLN A 269 17.89 -2.60 21.57
N ARG A 270 17.19 -3.65 21.13
CA ARG A 270 17.50 -4.35 19.88
C ARG A 270 16.95 -3.60 18.66
N VAL A 271 17.70 -3.63 17.56
CA VAL A 271 17.31 -3.14 16.23
C VAL A 271 17.40 -4.32 15.27
N THR A 272 16.27 -4.87 14.82
CA THR A 272 16.22 -6.11 14.05
C THR A 272 15.69 -5.86 12.64
N TYR A 273 16.48 -6.21 11.64
CA TYR A 273 16.08 -6.26 10.24
C TYR A 273 15.73 -7.70 9.86
N THR A 274 14.59 -7.89 9.22
CA THR A 274 14.14 -9.19 8.68
C THR A 274 14.29 -9.16 7.17
N ALA A 275 15.06 -10.09 6.62
CA ALA A 275 15.24 -10.21 5.18
C ALA A 275 14.02 -10.86 4.52
N GLN A 276 13.63 -10.34 3.36
CA GLN A 276 12.71 -11.05 2.48
C GLN A 276 13.39 -12.32 1.97
N LYS A 277 12.72 -13.47 2.07
CA LYS A 277 13.25 -14.74 1.59
C LYS A 277 13.68 -14.66 0.12
N GLY A 278 14.89 -15.12 -0.18
CA GLY A 278 15.50 -15.07 -1.52
C GLY A 278 16.15 -13.74 -1.89
N SER A 279 16.12 -12.73 -1.02
CA SER A 279 16.80 -11.44 -1.28
C SER A 279 18.32 -11.54 -1.13
N ALA A 280 19.03 -10.47 -1.54
CA ALA A 280 20.47 -10.35 -1.34
C ALA A 280 20.85 -10.33 0.15
N LEU A 281 20.01 -9.74 1.02
CA LEU A 281 20.21 -9.75 2.47
C LEU A 281 20.01 -11.16 3.06
N ASP A 282 19.00 -11.91 2.60
CA ASP A 282 18.79 -13.31 2.99
C ASP A 282 19.99 -14.17 2.58
N SER A 283 20.50 -13.96 1.37
CA SER A 283 21.69 -14.64 0.87
C SER A 283 22.93 -14.35 1.73
N LEU A 284 23.16 -13.08 2.09
CA LEU A 284 24.23 -12.69 3.02
C LEU A 284 24.06 -13.37 4.38
N ILE A 285 22.87 -13.33 5.00
CA ILE A 285 22.65 -13.90 6.33
C ILE A 285 22.96 -15.41 6.34
N ASN A 286 22.58 -16.12 5.29
CA ASN A 286 22.87 -17.55 5.16
C ASN A 286 24.35 -17.84 4.94
N ALA A 287 25.01 -17.09 4.04
CA ALA A 287 26.42 -17.29 3.73
C ALA A 287 27.38 -16.82 4.84
N TYR A 288 26.99 -15.81 5.63
CA TYR A 288 27.79 -15.27 6.73
C TYR A 288 28.11 -16.33 7.78
N GLN A 289 27.15 -17.21 8.09
CA GLN A 289 27.34 -18.29 9.07
C GLN A 289 28.38 -19.34 8.63
N GLU A 290 28.52 -19.55 7.32
CA GLU A 290 29.47 -20.51 6.75
C GLU A 290 30.86 -19.89 6.59
N ASN A 291 30.92 -18.62 6.19
CA ASN A 291 32.18 -17.95 5.88
C ASN A 291 32.17 -16.45 6.27
N PRO A 292 32.22 -16.13 7.58
CA PRO A 292 32.05 -14.76 8.06
C PRO A 292 33.19 -13.81 7.61
N SER A 293 34.37 -14.33 7.28
CA SER A 293 35.52 -13.53 6.84
C SER A 293 35.36 -12.96 5.43
N SER A 294 34.41 -13.46 4.63
CA SER A 294 34.09 -12.93 3.31
C SER A 294 33.16 -11.71 3.33
N TYR A 295 32.66 -11.33 4.50
CA TYR A 295 31.67 -10.26 4.65
C TYR A 295 32.13 -9.23 5.68
N THR A 296 31.87 -7.95 5.42
CA THR A 296 32.18 -6.87 6.36
C THR A 296 30.91 -6.14 6.78
N ILE A 297 30.61 -6.14 8.08
CA ILE A 297 29.43 -5.47 8.64
C ILE A 297 29.90 -4.20 9.37
N TYR A 298 29.21 -3.10 9.15
CA TYR A 298 29.44 -1.83 9.81
C TYR A 298 28.22 -1.42 10.65
N VAL A 299 28.48 -0.77 11.77
CA VAL A 299 27.49 -0.05 12.58
C VAL A 299 27.90 1.41 12.65
N ASN A 300 27.05 2.29 12.12
CA ASN A 300 27.34 3.73 12.00
C ASN A 300 28.73 4.01 11.37
N GLY A 301 29.05 3.28 10.30
CA GLY A 301 30.31 3.40 9.56
C GLY A 301 31.54 2.81 10.26
N LYS A 302 31.40 2.17 11.43
CA LYS A 302 32.49 1.50 12.14
C LYS A 302 32.40 -0.01 11.96
N ASN A 303 33.54 -0.66 11.72
CA ASN A 303 33.60 -2.11 11.53
C ASN A 303 33.05 -2.83 12.76
N ALA A 304 32.14 -3.77 12.55
CA ALA A 304 31.35 -4.44 13.57
C ALA A 304 31.73 -5.92 13.65
N SER A 305 31.70 -6.48 14.84
CA SER A 305 32.02 -7.89 15.10
C SER A 305 30.77 -8.67 15.53
N GLU A 306 30.57 -9.86 14.97
CA GLU A 306 29.45 -10.72 15.39
C GLU A 306 29.61 -11.13 16.87
N GLY A 307 28.49 -11.16 17.60
CA GLY A 307 28.43 -11.42 19.03
C GLY A 307 28.76 -10.20 19.91
N SER A 308 29.43 -9.19 19.36
CA SER A 308 29.79 -7.96 20.07
C SER A 308 29.03 -6.73 19.58
N ASP A 309 28.67 -6.64 18.31
CA ASP A 309 28.02 -5.47 17.71
C ASP A 309 26.73 -5.85 16.97
N PHE A 310 26.65 -7.08 16.48
CA PHE A 310 25.47 -7.64 15.82
C PHE A 310 25.38 -9.16 15.98
N THR A 311 24.23 -9.73 15.62
CA THR A 311 24.01 -11.18 15.48
C THR A 311 23.21 -11.46 14.22
N THR A 312 23.49 -12.59 13.56
CA THR A 312 22.66 -13.11 12.46
C THR A 312 21.93 -14.38 12.89
N LYS A 313 20.76 -14.65 12.29
CA LYS A 313 19.98 -15.86 12.55
C LYS A 313 19.27 -16.33 11.30
N THR A 314 19.76 -17.43 10.72
CA THR A 314 19.26 -18.04 9.47
C THR A 314 17.85 -18.58 9.61
N GLY A 315 17.50 -19.26 10.72
CA GLY A 315 16.14 -19.80 10.90
C GLY A 315 15.02 -18.76 10.96
N SER A 316 15.34 -17.48 11.22
CA SER A 316 14.40 -16.36 11.20
C SER A 316 14.73 -15.31 10.14
N ASN A 317 15.73 -15.53 9.28
CA ASN A 317 16.22 -14.59 8.28
C ASN A 317 16.47 -13.17 8.83
N THR A 318 17.10 -13.06 10.00
CA THR A 318 17.29 -11.76 10.68
C THR A 318 18.75 -11.41 10.91
N ILE A 319 19.06 -10.12 10.79
CA ILE A 319 20.26 -9.50 11.37
C ILE A 319 19.83 -8.50 12.45
N THR A 320 20.45 -8.58 13.64
CA THR A 320 20.10 -7.74 14.78
C THR A 320 21.31 -7.00 15.33
N PHE A 321 21.11 -5.70 15.58
CA PHE A 321 22.04 -4.80 16.26
C PHE A 321 21.48 -4.38 17.62
N VAL A 322 22.28 -3.67 18.40
CA VAL A 322 21.86 -3.11 19.69
C VAL A 322 22.23 -1.63 19.75
N ARG A 323 21.29 -0.80 20.22
CA ARG A 323 21.52 0.61 20.52
C ARG A 323 21.38 0.90 22.00
N ALA A 324 22.05 1.96 22.46
CA ALA A 324 21.95 2.45 23.83
C ALA A 324 20.82 3.48 23.96
N ILE A 325 20.12 3.45 25.09
CA ILE A 325 19.13 4.43 25.54
C ILE A 325 19.64 5.02 26.85
N ASN A 326 19.98 6.30 26.85
CA ASN A 326 20.44 7.03 28.02
C ASN A 326 19.27 7.80 28.64
N VAL A 327 18.84 7.36 29.82
CA VAL A 327 17.81 8.04 30.61
C VAL A 327 18.48 9.03 31.55
N SER A 328 18.17 10.32 31.43
CA SER A 328 18.67 11.35 32.33
C SER A 328 18.08 11.24 33.74
N ASP A 329 18.73 11.87 34.71
CA ASP A 329 18.22 11.92 36.10
C ASP A 329 17.16 12.99 36.32
N SER A 330 17.08 13.97 35.41
CA SER A 330 16.01 14.97 35.36
C SER A 330 14.81 14.50 34.54
N GLU A 331 13.63 15.01 34.89
CA GLU A 331 12.42 14.91 34.07
C GLU A 331 12.53 15.81 32.82
N ALA A 332 11.56 15.71 31.91
CA ALA A 332 11.56 16.47 30.67
C ALA A 332 11.25 17.95 30.95
N GLU A 333 12.20 18.83 30.65
CA GLU A 333 12.07 20.28 30.74
C GLU A 333 11.76 20.84 29.36
N TRP A 334 10.51 21.27 29.16
CA TRP A 334 10.01 21.69 27.85
C TRP A 334 10.21 23.19 27.60
N THR A 335 10.92 23.52 26.54
CA THR A 335 10.94 24.88 25.99
C THR A 335 9.89 25.02 24.89
N THR A 336 8.90 25.89 25.10
CA THR A 336 7.81 26.13 24.14
C THR A 336 8.11 27.35 23.27
N THR A 337 7.88 27.22 21.96
CA THR A 337 8.07 28.29 20.97
C THR A 337 6.88 28.34 20.02
N GLU A 338 6.61 29.52 19.45
CA GLU A 338 5.60 29.66 18.40
C GLU A 338 6.00 28.84 17.16
N ASN A 339 5.05 28.10 16.61
CA ASN A 339 5.25 27.29 15.42
C ASN A 339 3.90 27.05 14.74
N LYS A 340 3.57 27.94 13.80
CA LYS A 340 2.34 27.86 13.00
C LYS A 340 2.55 26.88 11.85
N GLY A 341 1.63 25.93 11.72
CA GLY A 341 1.70 24.91 10.70
C GLY A 341 0.51 23.96 10.74
N VAL A 342 0.57 22.95 9.89
CA VAL A 342 -0.36 21.81 9.93
C VAL A 342 0.45 20.56 10.22
N VAL A 343 0.04 19.81 11.23
CA VAL A 343 0.55 18.47 11.50
C VAL A 343 -0.41 17.41 10.99
N THR A 344 0.08 16.44 10.23
CA THR A 344 -0.74 15.33 9.72
C THR A 344 -0.27 14.03 10.35
N THR A 345 -1.14 13.33 11.07
CA THR A 345 -0.83 12.01 11.66
C THR A 345 -0.47 11.01 10.57
N LYS A 346 0.55 10.17 10.82
CA LYS A 346 1.00 9.14 9.87
C LYS A 346 -0.01 8.00 9.72
N ALA A 347 0.27 7.07 8.81
CA ALA A 347 -0.58 5.91 8.51
C ALA A 347 -0.26 4.66 9.35
N ASP A 348 0.78 4.72 10.18
CA ASP A 348 1.47 3.58 10.82
C ASP A 348 0.59 2.85 11.85
N THR A 349 -0.27 3.58 12.57
CA THR A 349 -1.21 3.03 13.56
C THR A 349 -2.63 3.51 13.27
N PRO A 350 -3.71 2.85 13.75
CA PRO A 350 -5.08 3.34 13.53
C PRO A 350 -5.40 4.66 14.24
N TYR A 351 -4.75 4.93 15.37
CA TYR A 351 -4.93 6.13 16.20
C TYR A 351 -3.65 6.50 16.96
N TYR A 352 -3.56 7.77 17.37
CA TYR A 352 -2.45 8.35 18.12
C TYR A 352 -2.94 9.03 19.40
N THR A 353 -2.23 8.82 20.51
CA THR A 353 -2.60 9.39 21.80
C THR A 353 -1.91 10.72 22.06
N LEU A 354 -2.54 11.57 22.87
CA LEU A 354 -2.03 12.90 23.21
C LEU A 354 -1.50 12.93 24.64
N VAL A 355 -0.67 13.93 24.93
CA VAL A 355 -0.23 14.26 26.30
C VAL A 355 -0.62 15.68 26.68
N ASN A 356 -0.80 15.92 27.98
CA ASN A 356 -1.07 17.25 28.51
C ASN A 356 0.22 18.09 28.68
N ASP A 357 0.09 19.30 29.23
CA ASP A 357 1.22 20.18 29.52
C ASP A 357 2.25 19.56 30.49
N ASN A 358 1.79 18.74 31.44
CA ASN A 358 2.66 18.01 32.38
C ASN A 358 3.27 16.74 31.78
N GLY A 359 2.90 16.37 30.55
CA GLY A 359 3.34 15.14 29.91
C GLY A 359 2.49 13.90 30.22
N ASP A 360 1.40 14.04 30.99
CA ASP A 360 0.51 12.91 31.29
C ASP A 360 -0.32 12.53 30.06
N LYS A 361 -0.47 11.22 29.85
CA LYS A 361 -1.30 10.67 28.77
C LYS A 361 -2.77 11.06 28.93
N ILE A 362 -3.36 11.60 27.86
CA ILE A 362 -4.79 11.86 27.75
C ILE A 362 -5.48 10.56 27.30
N THR A 363 -6.37 10.02 28.13
CA THR A 363 -6.95 8.68 27.93
C THR A 363 -8.34 8.68 27.30
N ASN A 364 -9.01 9.83 27.26
CA ASN A 364 -10.39 9.99 26.80
C ASN A 364 -10.51 10.48 25.35
N ARG A 365 -9.39 10.73 24.65
CA ARG A 365 -9.39 11.14 23.23
C ARG A 365 -8.08 10.75 22.53
N ALA A 366 -8.15 10.64 21.20
CA ALA A 366 -7.04 10.29 20.33
C ALA A 366 -7.25 10.90 18.93
N LEU A 367 -6.18 11.01 18.15
CA LEU A 367 -6.23 11.42 16.74
C LEU A 367 -6.27 10.19 15.83
N ALA A 368 -7.15 10.15 14.84
CA ALA A 368 -7.16 9.08 13.85
C ALA A 368 -5.99 9.24 12.87
N LYS A 369 -5.53 8.14 12.27
CA LYS A 369 -4.49 8.20 11.22
C LYS A 369 -4.89 9.03 10.01
N ASN A 370 -3.89 9.58 9.32
CA ASN A 370 -4.06 10.43 8.13
C ASN A 370 -5.00 11.63 8.33
N THR A 371 -5.09 12.19 9.55
CA THR A 371 -5.84 13.41 9.85
C THR A 371 -4.90 14.60 10.07
N ALA A 372 -5.32 15.77 9.59
CA ALA A 372 -4.57 17.01 9.64
C ALA A 372 -5.08 17.91 10.78
N TRP A 373 -4.16 18.54 11.52
CA TRP A 373 -4.43 19.37 12.69
C TRP A 373 -3.61 20.65 12.62
N ILE A 374 -4.24 21.78 12.93
CA ILE A 374 -3.54 23.05 13.03
C ILE A 374 -2.66 23.02 14.28
N THR A 375 -1.40 23.43 14.12
CA THR A 375 -0.48 23.70 15.21
C THR A 375 -0.10 25.17 15.22
N ASP A 376 0.02 25.74 16.41
CA ASP A 376 0.49 27.11 16.62
C ASP A 376 1.71 27.20 17.53
N GLN A 377 2.06 26.09 18.18
CA GLN A 377 3.21 25.98 19.06
C GLN A 377 3.90 24.63 18.91
N LYS A 378 5.20 24.63 19.11
CA LYS A 378 5.97 23.42 19.35
C LYS A 378 6.71 23.54 20.68
N ARG A 379 6.91 22.41 21.34
CA ARG A 379 7.79 22.31 22.50
C ARG A 379 8.91 21.32 22.24
N VAL A 380 10.09 21.65 22.75
CA VAL A 380 11.30 20.82 22.63
C VAL A 380 11.90 20.61 24.02
N ASP A 381 12.23 19.36 24.37
CA ASP A 381 12.88 19.04 25.64
C ASP A 381 14.41 19.18 25.55
N GLN A 382 15.11 19.01 26.68
CA GLN A 382 16.57 19.05 26.74
C GLN A 382 17.28 17.99 25.88
N ASN A 383 16.55 16.96 25.43
CA ASN A 383 17.06 15.87 24.61
C ASN A 383 16.75 16.07 23.11
N GLY A 384 16.05 17.15 22.74
CA GLY A 384 15.62 17.43 21.38
C GLY A 384 14.32 16.74 20.96
N ASN A 385 13.65 16.02 21.87
CA ASN A 385 12.32 15.48 21.60
C ASN A 385 11.37 16.65 21.32
N THR A 386 10.58 16.55 20.27
CA THR A 386 9.71 17.64 19.82
C THR A 386 8.26 17.20 19.85
N GLN A 387 7.36 18.09 20.28
CA GLN A 387 5.92 17.88 20.20
C GLN A 387 5.24 19.11 19.61
N TYR A 388 4.13 18.90 18.90
CA TYR A 388 3.29 19.95 18.33
C TYR A 388 1.99 20.07 19.11
N ARG A 389 1.51 21.29 19.29
CA ARG A 389 0.24 21.55 19.95
C ARG A 389 -0.91 21.38 18.97
N VAL A 390 -1.87 20.50 19.27
CA VAL A 390 -3.04 20.26 18.41
C VAL A 390 -4.35 20.78 19.02
N ALA A 391 -4.34 21.06 20.33
CA ALA A 391 -5.39 21.78 21.04
C ALA A 391 -4.79 22.45 22.30
N THR A 392 -5.56 23.30 22.97
CA THR A 392 -5.11 23.97 24.20
C THR A 392 -4.65 22.96 25.25
N GLY A 393 -3.36 22.95 25.55
CA GLY A 393 -2.74 22.04 26.51
C GLY A 393 -2.63 20.59 26.04
N GLU A 394 -2.80 20.30 24.74
CA GLU A 394 -2.72 18.94 24.19
C GLU A 394 -1.66 18.86 23.09
N TRP A 395 -0.75 17.91 23.25
CA TRP A 395 0.45 17.78 22.43
C TRP A 395 0.55 16.40 21.78
N ILE A 396 1.01 16.38 20.53
CA ILE A 396 1.30 15.17 19.74
C ILE A 396 2.81 15.06 19.49
N ASP A 397 3.36 13.85 19.55
CA ASP A 397 4.78 13.61 19.28
C ASP A 397 5.13 13.92 17.82
N ALA A 398 6.23 14.64 17.58
CA ALA A 398 6.67 14.99 16.23
C ALA A 398 6.99 13.76 15.37
N ASN A 399 7.31 12.60 15.98
CA ASN A 399 7.55 11.35 15.26
C ASN A 399 6.26 10.70 14.74
N ASP A 400 5.10 11.07 15.28
CA ASP A 400 3.80 10.50 14.90
C ASP A 400 3.11 11.29 13.78
N VAL A 401 3.67 12.44 13.42
CA VAL A 401 3.10 13.37 12.44
C VAL A 401 4.12 13.76 11.38
N THR A 402 3.64 14.29 10.26
CA THR A 402 4.41 15.15 9.37
C THR A 402 4.03 16.60 9.64
N PHE A 403 4.98 17.52 9.57
CA PHE A 403 4.74 18.95 9.75
C PHE A 403 4.84 19.68 8.41
N SER A 404 3.90 20.58 8.15
CA SER A 404 3.97 21.56 7.06
C SER A 404 3.91 22.97 7.63
N ASP A 405 4.89 23.79 7.26
CA ASP A 405 4.91 25.24 7.50
C ASP A 405 3.82 26.00 6.72
N LYS A 406 3.12 25.31 5.81
CA LYS A 406 1.95 25.82 5.09
C LYS A 406 0.68 25.83 5.95
N ALA A 407 0.77 26.22 7.22
CA ALA A 407 -0.36 26.93 7.80
C ALA A 407 -0.22 28.39 7.36
N THR A 408 -0.72 28.67 6.16
CA THR A 408 -1.02 30.06 5.87
C THR A 408 -2.12 30.47 6.84
N THR A 409 -1.84 31.47 7.68
CA THR A 409 -2.87 32.31 8.30
C THR A 409 -3.55 33.22 7.28
N ASP A 410 -3.31 33.00 6.00
CA ASP A 410 -4.02 33.69 4.93
C ASP A 410 -5.43 33.11 4.88
N GLU A 411 -6.28 33.62 5.78
CA GLU A 411 -7.70 33.74 5.52
C GLU A 411 -7.83 34.43 4.15
N GLY A 412 -8.40 33.69 3.21
CA GLY A 412 -8.43 34.11 1.81
C GLY A 412 -9.48 33.29 1.08
N GLU A 413 -10.11 33.91 0.08
CA GLU A 413 -11.11 33.26 -0.76
C GLU A 413 -10.58 31.93 -1.29
N TYR A 414 -11.43 30.90 -1.25
CA TYR A 414 -11.09 29.61 -1.82
C TYR A 414 -10.65 29.72 -3.29
N THR A 415 -9.54 29.08 -3.62
CA THR A 415 -8.97 29.08 -4.97
C THR A 415 -9.33 27.80 -5.72
N ASP A 416 -9.15 27.76 -7.05
CA ASP A 416 -9.42 26.56 -7.87
C ASP A 416 -10.84 25.99 -7.65
N VAL A 417 -11.84 26.85 -7.70
CA VAL A 417 -13.24 26.44 -7.55
C VAL A 417 -13.66 25.64 -8.77
N GLN A 418 -13.97 24.36 -8.56
CA GLN A 418 -14.40 23.43 -9.60
C GLN A 418 -15.80 22.93 -9.30
N ALA A 419 -16.69 23.02 -10.29
CA ALA A 419 -18.02 22.44 -10.18
C ALA A 419 -17.94 20.92 -10.04
N LEU A 420 -18.76 20.37 -9.15
CA LEU A 420 -18.96 18.95 -8.91
C LEU A 420 -20.45 18.62 -9.01
N ASN A 421 -20.74 17.34 -9.20
CA ASN A 421 -22.09 16.82 -9.04
C ASN A 421 -22.00 15.47 -8.36
N GLY A 422 -22.14 15.46 -7.05
CA GLY A 422 -21.97 14.26 -6.25
C GLY A 422 -22.36 14.44 -4.81
N LYS A 423 -21.89 13.51 -3.98
CA LYS A 423 -21.98 13.59 -2.53
C LYS A 423 -20.61 13.40 -1.88
N VAL A 424 -20.45 13.98 -0.71
CA VAL A 424 -19.36 13.68 0.22
C VAL A 424 -19.89 12.68 1.25
N THR A 425 -19.22 11.53 1.41
CA THR A 425 -19.50 10.58 2.48
C THR A 425 -18.53 10.76 3.63
N LEU A 426 -19.05 10.64 4.85
CA LEU A 426 -18.33 10.83 6.10
C LEU A 426 -18.25 9.49 6.85
N ASP A 427 -17.11 8.81 6.75
CA ASP A 427 -16.99 7.40 7.17
C ASP A 427 -16.79 7.21 8.69
N GLY A 428 -16.65 8.30 9.46
CA GLY A 428 -16.56 8.24 10.92
C GLY A 428 -17.84 7.69 11.54
N PRO A 429 -17.81 7.14 12.78
CA PRO A 429 -19.03 6.71 13.46
C PRO A 429 -19.98 7.89 13.69
N SER A 430 -21.29 7.63 13.86
CA SER A 430 -22.31 8.69 14.02
C SER A 430 -22.09 9.65 15.21
N SER A 431 -21.29 9.26 16.19
CA SER A 431 -20.86 10.11 17.31
C SER A 431 -19.67 11.03 17.00
N PHE A 432 -19.01 10.83 15.86
CA PHE A 432 -17.87 11.64 15.41
C PHE A 432 -18.36 12.89 14.68
N ILE A 433 -17.63 14.00 14.82
CA ILE A 433 -17.97 15.28 14.20
C ILE A 433 -16.89 15.72 13.22
N TYR A 434 -17.30 16.15 12.03
CA TYR A 434 -16.47 16.79 11.01
C TYR A 434 -16.72 18.29 11.07
N MET A 435 -15.66 19.06 11.31
CA MET A 435 -15.71 20.52 11.38
C MET A 435 -16.05 21.13 10.02
N LEU A 436 -16.81 22.22 10.08
CA LEU A 436 -17.17 23.04 8.94
C LEU A 436 -16.36 24.34 8.94
N TYR A 437 -16.15 24.88 7.74
CA TYR A 437 -15.43 26.12 7.50
C TYR A 437 -16.26 27.05 6.61
N ASN A 438 -16.16 28.36 6.81
CA ASN A 438 -16.89 29.33 6.01
C ASN A 438 -16.15 29.71 4.72
N ASP A 439 -16.74 30.60 3.90
CA ASP A 439 -16.16 31.03 2.62
C ASP A 439 -14.77 31.69 2.72
N ASN A 440 -14.39 32.15 3.92
CA ASN A 440 -13.08 32.73 4.21
C ASN A 440 -12.09 31.71 4.82
N GLY A 441 -12.51 30.45 4.99
CA GLY A 441 -11.72 29.41 5.64
C GLY A 441 -11.77 29.42 7.18
N GLU A 442 -12.63 30.24 7.78
CA GLU A 442 -12.77 30.31 9.25
C GLU A 442 -13.64 29.15 9.76
N SER A 443 -13.27 28.57 10.91
CA SER A 443 -14.02 27.46 11.51
C SER A 443 -15.43 27.91 11.96
N VAL A 444 -16.44 27.13 11.59
CA VAL A 444 -17.83 27.29 12.02
C VAL A 444 -18.00 26.57 13.36
N SER A 445 -18.08 27.32 14.46
CA SER A 445 -18.09 26.76 15.82
C SER A 445 -19.45 26.28 16.32
N ASN A 446 -20.55 26.67 15.66
CA ASN A 446 -21.92 26.36 16.08
C ASN A 446 -22.55 25.20 15.29
N ARG A 447 -21.83 24.58 14.35
CA ARG A 447 -22.31 23.49 13.51
C ARG A 447 -21.18 22.56 13.09
N ALA A 448 -21.48 21.27 12.96
CA ALA A 448 -20.59 20.26 12.43
C ALA A 448 -21.40 19.19 11.69
N LEU A 449 -20.75 18.36 10.88
CA LEU A 449 -21.39 17.20 10.25
C LEU A 449 -21.13 15.95 11.08
N ALA A 450 -22.14 15.11 11.27
CA ALA A 450 -21.95 13.83 11.94
C ALA A 450 -21.24 12.83 11.00
N GLY A 451 -20.48 11.90 11.55
CA GLY A 451 -20.07 10.70 10.83
C GLY A 451 -21.27 9.83 10.44
N ASP A 452 -21.04 8.83 9.59
CA ASP A 452 -22.04 7.94 9.00
C ASP A 452 -23.15 8.74 8.29
N SER A 453 -22.74 9.81 7.61
CA SER A 453 -23.63 10.69 6.88
C SER A 453 -23.10 11.01 5.49
N ALA A 454 -23.98 11.50 4.63
CA ALA A 454 -23.63 11.89 3.28
C ALA A 454 -24.30 13.21 2.92
N TRP A 455 -23.55 14.09 2.27
CA TRP A 455 -23.96 15.46 1.96
C TRP A 455 -23.79 15.73 0.49
N TYR A 456 -24.79 16.36 -0.13
CA TYR A 456 -24.68 16.82 -1.50
C TYR A 456 -23.52 17.82 -1.62
N THR A 457 -22.77 17.75 -2.72
CA THR A 457 -21.73 18.72 -3.06
C THR A 457 -21.82 19.13 -4.52
N ASP A 458 -21.87 20.43 -4.74
CA ASP A 458 -21.94 21.12 -6.05
C ASP A 458 -20.59 21.66 -6.50
N LYS A 459 -19.61 21.76 -5.60
CA LYS A 459 -18.27 22.26 -5.92
C LYS A 459 -17.24 21.83 -4.90
N LYS A 460 -16.00 21.73 -5.37
CA LYS A 460 -14.80 21.71 -4.53
C LYS A 460 -13.98 22.95 -4.78
N ALA A 461 -13.09 23.23 -3.84
CA ALA A 461 -12.08 24.26 -3.99
C ALA A 461 -10.81 23.87 -3.23
N THR A 462 -9.81 24.73 -3.30
CA THR A 462 -8.55 24.59 -2.57
C THR A 462 -8.44 25.73 -1.57
N ASN A 463 -8.30 25.39 -0.29
CA ASN A 463 -8.07 26.38 0.77
C ASN A 463 -6.65 26.96 0.69
N ALA A 464 -6.39 28.02 1.45
CA ALA A 464 -5.07 28.66 1.47
C ALA A 464 -3.92 27.71 1.89
N ALA A 465 -4.24 26.67 2.66
CA ALA A 465 -3.30 25.60 3.04
C ALA A 465 -3.07 24.54 1.93
N GLY A 466 -3.67 24.70 0.75
CA GLY A 466 -3.53 23.77 -0.37
C GLY A 466 -4.36 22.48 -0.24
N VAL A 467 -5.31 22.44 0.71
CA VAL A 467 -6.17 21.27 0.93
C VAL A 467 -7.47 21.41 0.16
N THR A 468 -7.89 20.33 -0.47
CA THR A 468 -9.22 20.25 -1.11
C THR A 468 -10.31 20.38 -0.05
N VAL A 469 -11.30 21.23 -0.31
CA VAL A 469 -12.51 21.38 0.50
C VAL A 469 -13.73 21.13 -0.39
N TYR A 470 -14.81 20.59 0.20
CA TYR A 470 -16.07 20.33 -0.48
C TYR A 470 -17.17 21.20 0.10
N HIS A 471 -17.90 21.90 -0.76
CA HIS A 471 -19.04 22.72 -0.35
C HIS A 471 -20.22 21.80 -0.04
N VAL A 472 -20.83 21.98 1.13
CA VAL A 472 -21.92 21.11 1.64
C VAL A 472 -23.20 21.89 1.95
N ALA A 473 -23.09 23.20 2.17
CA ALA A 473 -24.21 24.13 2.30
C ALA A 473 -23.71 25.56 2.07
N THR A 474 -24.63 26.53 1.98
CA THR A 474 -24.29 27.95 1.75
C THR A 474 -23.28 28.46 2.78
N GLY A 475 -22.07 28.77 2.29
CA GLY A 475 -20.98 29.27 3.13
C GLY A 475 -20.43 28.22 4.11
N GLU A 476 -20.59 26.93 3.83
CA GLU A 476 -20.12 25.83 4.68
C GLU A 476 -19.39 24.78 3.84
N TRP A 477 -18.16 24.51 4.26
CA TRP A 477 -17.22 23.64 3.57
C TRP A 477 -16.66 22.60 4.54
N VAL A 478 -16.48 21.37 4.07
CA VAL A 478 -15.79 20.30 4.79
C VAL A 478 -14.45 20.01 4.12
N GLN A 479 -13.39 19.90 4.92
CA GLN A 479 -12.04 19.64 4.40
C GLN A 479 -11.87 18.16 4.03
N ALA A 480 -11.30 17.89 2.85
CA ALA A 480 -10.92 16.55 2.43
C ALA A 480 -9.85 15.98 3.39
N GLY A 481 -9.95 14.68 3.67
CA GLY A 481 -9.10 13.99 4.63
C GLY A 481 -9.60 12.58 4.91
N SER A 482 -9.03 11.93 5.92
CA SER A 482 -9.44 10.58 6.32
C SER A 482 -10.94 10.51 6.63
N GLY A 483 -11.64 9.63 5.92
CA GLY A 483 -13.09 9.43 6.05
C GLY A 483 -13.95 10.53 5.43
N VAL A 484 -13.41 11.38 4.54
CA VAL A 484 -14.18 12.34 3.72
C VAL A 484 -13.98 11.97 2.26
N ASN A 485 -14.97 11.32 1.64
CA ASN A 485 -14.84 10.81 0.27
C ASN A 485 -15.84 11.47 -0.66
N TYR A 486 -15.39 11.91 -1.83
CA TYR A 486 -16.28 12.33 -2.90
C TYR A 486 -16.77 11.13 -3.73
N VAL A 487 -18.07 11.07 -3.97
CA VAL A 487 -18.73 10.11 -4.85
C VAL A 487 -19.53 10.88 -5.88
N ALA A 488 -19.15 10.79 -7.16
CA ALA A 488 -19.93 11.38 -8.25
C ALA A 488 -21.30 10.72 -8.36
N TYR A 489 -22.32 11.49 -8.78
CA TYR A 489 -23.64 10.94 -9.12
C TYR A 489 -23.67 10.24 -10.47
#